data_AF-A0A949U742-F1
#
_entry.id   AF-A0A949U742-F1
#
_cell.length_a   1.000
_cell.length_b   1.000
_cell.length_c   1.000
_cell.angle_alpha   90.00
_cell.angle_beta   90.00
_cell.angle_gamma   90.00
#
_symmetry.space_group_name_H-M   'P 1'
#
loop_
_entity.id
_entity.type
_entity.pdbx_description
1 polymer ?
#
loop_
_entity_poly.entity_id
_entity_poly.type
_entity_poly.pdbx_seq_one_letter_code
_entity_poly.pdbx_strand_id
1 'polypeptide(L)'
;MKKIYTWCFFTTFVCRYDQLNEAKQRHQYCTDKVREKYNVHFSSEQAYQQGQSNLLFDLLLLEIVGNDTELSLKEKENYSSFSFVTVVDIPCEDDSYEDEFRSICDLLEIDLEEGFPAKFPSRTRGILVSPGGREFKECDYQ
;
A
#
# COMPACT_ATOMS: atom_id res chain seq x y z
N MET A 1 15.58 11.43 24.26
CA MET A 1 14.18 11.18 23.89
C MET A 1 14.19 10.52 22.53
N LYS A 2 13.50 9.39 22.35
CA LYS A 2 13.31 8.79 21.01
C LYS A 2 12.56 9.81 20.14
N LYS A 3 13.07 10.09 18.94
CA LYS A 3 12.40 11.00 18.03
C LYS A 3 11.31 10.20 17.34
N ILE A 4 10.07 10.69 17.36
CA ILE A 4 8.95 10.03 16.68
C ILE A 4 8.69 10.80 15.39
N TYR A 5 8.51 10.06 14.31
CA TYR A 5 8.21 10.60 13.00
C TYR A 5 6.88 10.04 12.52
N THR A 6 6.00 10.91 12.06
CA THR A 6 4.72 10.49 11.48
C THR A 6 4.89 10.32 9.98
N TRP A 7 4.50 9.15 9.50
CA TRP A 7 4.57 8.77 8.09
C TRP A 7 3.18 8.56 7.52
N CYS A 8 2.99 8.98 6.28
CA CYS A 8 1.79 8.74 5.50
C CYS A 8 2.12 7.73 4.39
N PHE A 9 1.59 6.53 4.52
CA PHE A 9 1.76 5.43 3.58
C PHE A 9 0.62 5.38 2.57
N PHE A 10 0.97 5.15 1.32
CA PHE A 10 0.06 4.91 0.21
C PHE A 10 0.28 3.50 -0.30
N THR A 11 -0.67 2.61 -0.06
CA THR A 11 -0.68 1.25 -0.60
C THR A 11 -1.52 1.24 -1.85
N THR A 12 -0.87 1.13 -3.02
CA THR A 12 -1.54 1.05 -4.33
C THR A 12 -1.62 -0.40 -4.75
N PHE A 13 -2.78 -0.86 -5.20
CA PHE A 13 -3.01 -2.24 -5.60
C PHE A 13 -3.90 -2.32 -6.83
N VAL A 14 -3.86 -3.46 -7.53
CA VAL A 14 -4.76 -3.77 -8.63
C VAL A 14 -5.63 -4.95 -8.24
N CYS A 15 -6.93 -4.85 -8.53
CA CYS A 15 -7.85 -5.98 -8.42
C CYS A 15 -9.02 -5.82 -9.38
N ARG A 16 -9.82 -6.88 -9.50
CA ARG A 16 -11.12 -6.79 -10.15
C ARG A 16 -12.12 -6.05 -9.27
N TYR A 17 -13.11 -5.39 -9.86
CA TYR A 17 -14.15 -4.69 -9.10
C TYR A 17 -14.95 -5.62 -8.15
N ASP A 18 -15.20 -6.86 -8.57
CA ASP A 18 -15.91 -7.87 -7.76
C ASP A 18 -15.09 -8.36 -6.54
N GLN A 19 -13.78 -8.11 -6.52
CA GLN A 19 -12.87 -8.48 -5.44
C GLN A 19 -12.54 -7.31 -4.50
N LEU A 20 -13.05 -6.10 -4.75
CA LEU A 20 -12.69 -4.91 -3.98
C LEU A 20 -13.03 -5.02 -2.48
N ASN A 21 -14.14 -5.71 -2.15
CA ASN A 21 -14.51 -5.92 -0.75
C ASN A 21 -13.51 -6.83 -0.02
N GLU A 22 -12.97 -7.85 -0.70
CA GLU A 22 -11.93 -8.71 -0.13
C GLU A 22 -10.62 -7.91 0.07
N ALA A 23 -10.22 -7.10 -0.91
CA ALA A 23 -9.04 -6.23 -0.78
C ALA A 23 -9.15 -5.28 0.43
N LYS A 24 -10.34 -4.70 0.67
CA LYS A 24 -10.61 -3.87 1.86
C LYS A 24 -10.45 -4.64 3.16
N GLN A 25 -10.98 -5.88 3.23
CA GLN A 25 -10.83 -6.74 4.42
C GLN A 25 -9.36 -7.08 4.69
N ARG A 26 -8.58 -7.34 3.64
CA ARG A 26 -7.14 -7.59 3.76
C ARG A 26 -6.38 -6.36 4.24
N HIS A 27 -6.68 -5.18 3.69
CA HIS A 27 -6.09 -3.93 4.16
C HIS A 27 -6.38 -3.67 5.65
N GLN A 28 -7.62 -3.95 6.11
CA GLN A 28 -7.97 -3.85 7.53
C GLN A 28 -7.14 -4.82 8.37
N TYR A 29 -7.03 -6.08 7.96
CA TYR A 29 -6.19 -7.08 8.62
C TYR A 29 -4.72 -6.65 8.72
N CYS A 30 -4.15 -6.15 7.62
CA CYS A 30 -2.77 -5.65 7.54
C CYS A 30 -2.56 -4.45 8.47
N THR A 31 -3.50 -3.49 8.48
CA THR A 31 -3.47 -2.34 9.38
C THR A 31 -3.55 -2.77 10.85
N ASP A 32 -4.37 -3.78 11.17
CA ASP A 32 -4.45 -4.32 12.53
C ASP A 32 -3.11 -4.92 12.97
N LYS A 33 -2.38 -5.57 12.07
CA LYS A 33 -1.01 -6.05 12.35
C LYS A 33 -0.02 -4.92 12.61
N VAL A 34 -0.13 -3.81 11.87
CA VAL A 34 0.67 -2.60 12.15
C VAL A 34 0.34 -2.04 13.54
N ARG A 35 -0.94 -2.02 13.93
CA ARG A 35 -1.40 -1.56 15.26
C ARG A 35 -0.87 -2.38 16.43
N GLU A 36 -0.47 -3.64 16.21
CA GLU A 36 0.14 -4.47 17.24
C GLU A 36 1.50 -3.90 17.72
N LYS A 37 2.18 -3.10 16.89
CA LYS A 37 3.54 -2.59 17.15
C LYS A 37 3.68 -1.08 17.09
N TYR A 38 2.88 -0.40 16.27
CA TYR A 38 3.00 1.03 15.99
C TYR A 38 1.72 1.79 16.32
N ASN A 39 1.85 3.09 16.52
CA ASN A 39 0.69 3.96 16.71
C ASN A 39 0.13 4.42 15.36
N VAL A 40 -1.02 3.87 14.97
CA VAL A 40 -1.72 4.21 13.73
C VAL A 40 -2.77 5.29 13.99
N HIS A 41 -2.57 6.49 13.44
CA HIS A 41 -3.48 7.62 13.59
C HIS A 41 -4.67 7.57 12.63
N PHE A 42 -4.45 7.02 11.44
CA PHE A 42 -5.45 6.95 10.39
C PHE A 42 -5.20 5.73 9.51
N SER A 43 -6.28 5.10 9.05
CA SER A 43 -6.26 4.12 7.99
C SER A 43 -7.57 4.26 7.21
N SER A 44 -7.47 4.42 5.90
CA SER A 44 -8.63 4.60 5.05
C SER A 44 -9.40 3.29 4.88
N GLU A 45 -10.68 3.29 5.22
CA GLU A 45 -11.58 2.15 4.94
C GLU A 45 -12.10 2.14 3.49
N GLN A 46 -12.02 3.29 2.81
CA GLN A 46 -12.42 3.42 1.42
C GLN A 46 -11.19 3.46 0.53
N ALA A 47 -11.18 2.59 -0.48
CA ALA A 47 -10.15 2.58 -1.49
C ALA A 47 -10.42 3.70 -2.50
N TYR A 48 -9.46 4.58 -2.70
CA TYR A 48 -9.56 5.61 -3.73
C TYR A 48 -9.27 4.98 -5.09
N GLN A 49 -10.24 5.04 -6.00
CA GLN A 49 -10.07 4.52 -7.35
C GLN A 49 -9.20 5.44 -8.20
N GLN A 50 -8.13 4.90 -8.75
CA GLN A 50 -7.18 5.62 -9.61
C GLN A 50 -7.36 5.28 -11.10
N GLY A 51 -8.11 4.22 -11.42
CA GLY A 51 -8.37 3.84 -12.81
C GLY A 51 -7.25 2.98 -13.40
N GLN A 52 -7.10 3.05 -14.72
CA GLN A 52 -6.12 2.24 -15.47
C GLN A 52 -4.94 3.06 -16.00
N SER A 53 -4.96 4.38 -15.84
CA SER A 53 -3.92 5.30 -16.33
C SER A 53 -2.72 5.41 -15.39
N ASN A 54 -2.75 4.74 -14.22
CA ASN A 54 -1.62 4.69 -13.31
C ASN A 54 -0.50 3.82 -13.91
N LEU A 55 0.75 4.28 -13.84
CA LEU A 55 1.95 3.53 -14.25
C LEU A 55 2.07 2.15 -13.60
N LEU A 56 1.57 1.99 -12.37
CA LEU A 56 1.57 0.70 -11.67
C LEU A 56 0.49 -0.26 -12.16
N PHE A 57 -0.54 0.21 -12.88
CA PHE A 57 -1.66 -0.62 -13.27
C PHE A 57 -1.23 -1.80 -14.15
N ASP A 58 -0.50 -1.53 -15.24
CA ASP A 58 -0.07 -2.59 -16.15
C ASP A 58 0.91 -3.56 -15.49
N LEU A 59 1.83 -3.05 -14.65
CA LEU A 59 2.80 -3.86 -13.93
C LEU A 59 2.11 -4.84 -12.95
N LEU A 60 1.21 -4.33 -12.12
CA LEU A 60 0.51 -5.15 -11.13
C LEU A 60 -0.54 -6.06 -11.79
N LEU A 61 -1.14 -5.65 -12.90
CA LEU A 61 -2.04 -6.50 -13.66
C LEU A 61 -1.31 -7.74 -14.21
N LEU A 62 -0.08 -7.58 -14.71
CA LEU A 62 0.76 -8.70 -15.16
C LEU A 62 1.03 -9.71 -14.04
N GLU A 63 1.20 -9.23 -12.81
CA GLU A 63 1.36 -10.11 -11.64
C GLU A 63 0.12 -10.96 -11.38
N ILE A 64 -1.09 -10.47 -11.70
CA ILE A 64 -2.35 -11.22 -11.55
C ILE A 64 -2.57 -12.23 -12.68
N VAL A 65 -2.28 -11.84 -13.92
CA VAL A 65 -2.66 -12.66 -15.09
C VAL A 65 -1.57 -13.65 -15.50
N GLY A 66 -0.34 -13.39 -15.06
CA GLY A 66 0.84 -14.12 -15.49
C GLY A 66 1.47 -13.54 -16.75
N ASN A 67 2.79 -13.70 -16.89
CA ASN A 67 3.56 -13.12 -18.01
C ASN A 67 3.15 -13.68 -19.39
N ASP A 68 2.52 -14.86 -19.42
CA ASP A 68 2.13 -15.55 -20.65
C ASP A 68 0.66 -15.31 -21.06
N THR A 69 -0.08 -14.50 -20.29
CA THR A 69 -1.51 -14.26 -20.52
C THR A 69 -1.76 -12.82 -20.96
N GLU A 70 -2.31 -12.65 -22.16
CA GLU A 70 -2.73 -11.35 -22.66
C GLU A 70 -4.25 -11.18 -22.53
N LEU A 71 -4.67 -10.23 -21.70
CA LEU A 71 -6.08 -9.88 -21.58
C LEU A 71 -6.55 -9.02 -22.75
N SER A 72 -7.73 -9.32 -23.27
CA SER A 72 -8.45 -8.40 -24.17
C SER A 72 -8.81 -7.09 -23.45
N LEU A 73 -9.03 -6.01 -24.21
CA LEU A 73 -9.44 -4.71 -23.65
C LEU A 73 -10.67 -4.83 -22.74
N LYS A 74 -11.65 -5.63 -23.15
CA LYS A 74 -12.88 -5.87 -22.38
C LYS A 74 -12.63 -6.63 -21.07
N GLU A 75 -11.64 -7.51 -21.03
CA GLU A 75 -11.26 -8.19 -19.80
C GLU A 75 -10.54 -7.23 -18.85
N LYS A 76 -9.65 -6.38 -19.39
CA LYS A 76 -8.94 -5.33 -18.62
C LYS A 76 -9.91 -4.34 -17.98
N GLU A 77 -11.02 -4.00 -18.63
CA GLU A 77 -12.08 -3.13 -18.08
C GLU A 77 -12.64 -3.61 -16.73
N ASN A 78 -12.50 -4.89 -16.38
CA ASN A 78 -12.94 -5.41 -15.08
C ASN A 78 -11.95 -5.09 -13.93
N TYR A 79 -10.76 -4.59 -14.25
CA TYR A 79 -9.71 -4.26 -13.31
C TYR A 79 -9.56 -2.75 -13.15
N SER A 80 -9.14 -2.34 -11.96
CA SER A 80 -8.73 -0.97 -11.68
C SER A 80 -7.59 -0.94 -10.68
N SER A 81 -6.80 0.13 -10.70
CA SER A 81 -5.91 0.45 -9.60
C SER A 81 -6.67 1.23 -8.53
N PHE A 82 -6.34 0.92 -7.28
CA PHE A 82 -6.91 1.52 -6.09
C PHE A 82 -5.80 1.86 -5.11
N SER A 83 -6.06 2.82 -4.21
CA SER A 83 -5.11 3.18 -3.16
C SER A 83 -5.77 3.33 -1.81
N PHE A 84 -5.08 2.83 -0.78
CA PHE A 84 -5.35 3.12 0.62
C PHE A 84 -4.28 4.05 1.18
N VAL A 85 -4.66 4.81 2.21
CA VAL A 85 -3.79 5.71 2.96
C VAL A 85 -3.77 5.28 4.43
N THR A 86 -2.57 5.14 4.99
CA THR A 86 -2.37 4.82 6.41
C THR A 86 -1.34 5.77 7.02
N VAL A 87 -1.65 6.36 8.17
CA VAL A 87 -0.77 7.30 8.88
C VAL A 87 -0.28 6.66 10.18
N VAL A 88 1.03 6.54 10.34
CA VAL A 88 1.68 5.77 11.40
C VAL A 88 2.82 6.57 12.02
N ASP A 89 2.94 6.53 13.34
CA ASP A 89 4.15 6.99 14.02
C ASP A 89 5.20 5.90 14.06
N ILE A 90 6.41 6.24 13.61
CA ILE A 90 7.60 5.40 13.66
C ILE A 90 8.57 5.98 14.68
N PRO A 91 8.99 5.20 15.70
CA PRO A 91 10.07 5.61 16.57
C PRO A 91 11.40 5.54 15.79
N CYS A 92 12.11 6.66 15.68
CA CYS A 92 13.50 6.68 15.23
C CYS A 92 14.43 6.45 16.41
N GLU A 93 15.05 5.27 16.43
CA GLU A 93 16.21 4.95 17.26
C GLU A 93 17.43 4.85 16.34
N ASP A 94 18.14 5.96 16.14
CA ASP A 94 19.32 6.03 15.27
C ASP A 94 19.11 5.36 13.88
N ASP A 95 20.16 4.87 13.21
CA ASP A 95 20.19 4.42 11.80
C ASP A 95 19.18 3.30 11.42
N SER A 96 18.31 2.84 12.32
CA SER A 96 17.33 1.75 12.08
C SER A 96 15.98 2.20 11.50
N TYR A 97 15.79 3.49 11.24
CA TYR A 97 14.49 4.00 10.78
C TYR A 97 14.09 3.47 9.40
N GLU A 98 15.06 3.18 8.54
CA GLU A 98 14.81 2.58 7.23
C GLU A 98 14.28 1.15 7.38
N ASP A 99 14.76 0.39 8.37
CA ASP A 99 14.30 -0.97 8.63
C ASP A 99 12.87 -0.98 9.18
N GLU A 100 12.54 -0.04 10.07
CA GLU A 100 11.18 0.14 10.59
C GLU A 100 10.20 0.59 9.50
N PHE A 101 10.63 1.52 8.64
CA PHE A 101 9.85 1.95 7.48
C PHE A 101 9.55 0.77 6.53
N ARG A 102 10.59 0.00 6.16
CA ARG A 102 10.42 -1.19 5.31
C ARG A 102 9.51 -2.23 5.95
N SER A 103 9.67 -2.45 7.25
CA SER A 103 8.82 -3.38 8.01
C SER A 103 7.34 -2.97 7.96
N ILE A 104 7.03 -1.67 8.03
CA ILE A 104 5.65 -1.19 7.88
C ILE A 104 5.16 -1.33 6.45
N CYS A 105 5.98 -1.03 5.44
CA CYS A 105 5.62 -1.27 4.05
C CYS A 105 5.24 -2.73 3.82
N ASP A 106 6.08 -3.68 4.27
CA ASP A 106 5.83 -5.11 4.15
C ASP A 106 4.54 -5.54 4.88
N LEU A 107 4.29 -4.97 6.07
CA LEU A 107 3.06 -5.24 6.82
C LEU A 107 1.79 -4.66 6.18
N LEU A 108 1.92 -3.64 5.33
CA LEU A 108 0.79 -2.98 4.64
C LEU A 108 0.50 -3.59 3.27
N GLU A 109 1.38 -4.43 2.72
CA GLU A 109 1.11 -5.18 1.50
C GLU A 109 -0.07 -6.12 1.69
N ILE A 110 -1.03 -6.08 0.76
CA ILE A 110 -2.31 -6.80 0.90
C ILE A 110 -2.33 -8.13 0.15
N ASP A 111 -1.26 -8.45 -0.59
CA ASP A 111 -1.05 -9.76 -1.18
C ASP A 111 -0.44 -10.70 -0.13
N LEU A 112 -1.28 -11.49 0.52
CA LEU A 112 -0.89 -12.33 1.65
C LEU A 112 -0.38 -13.70 1.20
N GLU A 113 -0.72 -14.12 -0.02
CA GLU A 113 -0.32 -15.40 -0.57
C GLU A 113 1.04 -15.28 -1.26
N GLU A 114 1.96 -16.18 -0.92
CA GLU A 114 3.20 -16.33 -1.68
C GLU A 114 2.94 -17.02 -3.02
N GLY A 115 3.47 -16.46 -4.11
CA GLY A 115 3.52 -17.12 -5.40
C GLY A 115 3.20 -16.22 -6.58
N PHE A 116 3.17 -16.83 -7.75
CA PHE A 116 2.80 -16.20 -9.01
C PHE A 116 1.82 -17.12 -9.74
N PRO A 117 0.65 -16.64 -10.19
CA PRO A 117 0.21 -15.24 -10.15
C PRO A 117 -0.21 -14.75 -8.75
N ALA A 118 -0.04 -13.46 -8.53
CA ALA A 118 -0.46 -12.69 -7.37
C ALA A 118 -1.98 -12.55 -7.31
N LYS A 119 -2.55 -12.39 -6.11
CA LYS A 119 -3.99 -12.19 -5.96
C LYS A 119 -4.38 -10.72 -5.81
N PHE A 120 -3.64 -9.99 -4.98
CA PHE A 120 -3.80 -8.55 -4.77
C PHE A 120 -2.45 -7.83 -4.81
N PRO A 121 -1.71 -7.91 -5.92
CA PRO A 121 -0.39 -7.31 -6.00
C PRO A 121 -0.48 -5.81 -5.66
N SER A 122 0.37 -5.39 -4.74
CA SER A 122 0.39 -4.04 -4.22
C SER A 122 1.81 -3.47 -4.17
N ARG A 123 1.88 -2.15 -4.02
CA ARG A 123 3.11 -1.40 -3.76
C ARG A 123 2.80 -0.32 -2.74
N THR A 124 3.54 -0.34 -1.65
CA THR A 124 3.46 0.66 -0.59
C THR A 124 4.62 1.64 -0.68
N ARG A 125 4.29 2.93 -0.74
CA ARG A 125 5.26 4.03 -0.60
C ARG A 125 4.88 4.87 0.60
N GLY A 126 5.82 5.61 1.19
CA GLY A 126 5.52 6.51 2.30
C GLY A 126 6.19 7.87 2.15
N ILE A 127 5.55 8.88 2.71
CA ILE A 127 6.10 10.23 2.83
C ILE A 127 6.11 10.65 4.29
N LEU A 128 7.11 11.42 4.68
CA LEU A 128 7.18 11.96 6.03
C LEU A 128 6.24 13.17 6.16
N VAL A 129 5.40 13.18 7.19
CA VAL A 129 4.45 14.26 7.46
C VAL A 129 4.66 14.86 8.84
N SER A 130 4.50 16.18 8.93
CA SER A 130 4.46 16.90 10.20
C SER A 130 3.20 16.56 10.98
N PRO A 131 3.16 16.82 12.31
CA PRO A 131 1.94 16.64 13.10
C PRO A 131 0.73 17.42 12.58
N GLY A 132 0.95 18.49 11.81
CA GLY A 132 -0.10 19.27 11.15
C GLY A 132 -0.50 18.76 9.76
N GLY A 133 -0.04 17.57 9.35
CA GLY A 133 -0.38 16.94 8.07
C GLY A 133 0.33 17.55 6.85
N ARG A 134 1.42 18.31 7.05
CA ARG A 134 2.22 18.84 5.94
C ARG A 134 3.39 17.92 5.65
N GLU A 135 3.58 17.60 4.39
CA GLU A 135 4.75 16.87 3.89
C GLU A 135 6.06 17.63 4.19
N PHE A 136 7.07 16.90 4.62
CA PHE A 136 8.42 17.42 4.75
C PHE A 136 9.13 17.34 3.39
N LYS A 137 9.55 18.49 2.84
CA LYS A 137 10.13 18.61 1.49
C LYS A 137 11.45 17.86 1.25
N GLU A 138 12.09 17.34 2.29
CA GLU A 138 13.42 16.72 2.23
C GLU A 138 13.37 15.19 2.31
N CYS A 139 12.19 14.58 2.30
CA CYS A 139 12.01 13.15 2.58
C CYS A 139 11.14 12.44 1.53
N ASP A 140 11.63 12.41 0.29
CA ASP A 140 11.13 11.51 -0.75
C ASP A 140 11.89 10.17 -0.64
N TYR A 141 11.41 9.25 0.19
CA TYR A 141 11.81 7.84 0.10
C TYR A 141 10.97 7.19 -1.00
N GLN A 142 11.57 7.08 -2.20
CA GLN A 142 11.01 6.37 -3.35
C GLN A 142 11.45 4.92 -3.38
#